data_AF-A0A955IS14-F1
#
_entry.id   AF-A0A955IS14-F1
#
_cell.length_a   1.000
_cell.length_b   1.000
_cell.length_c   1.000
_cell.angle_alpha   90.00
_cell.angle_beta   90.00
_cell.angle_gamma   90.00
#
_symmetry.space_group_name_H-M   'P 1'
#
loop_
_entity.id
_entity.type
_entity.pdbx_description
1 polymer ?
#
loop_
_entity_poly.entity_id
_entity_poly.type
_entity_poly.pdbx_seq_one_letter_code
_entity_poly.pdbx_strand_id
1 'polypeptide(L)'
;MPHRSTLVLLGVTSLALGQSVHDVRTGLLDLRQIDPDNNWTSIEVTIPASSILFSETSHNRADVNVGFGSGDDLQRGIVMASSRSRARDNASGGGNLGSDLYATLAVARDEAGRTQWIAMHGAPSGTEMNIDAAVAWFPFEAGFIAGHATNTANNAPLSSLVASDGLEFGDDFIDPLTTDGIYDLDLADVGGHSSSGVLLVCGGKNEDNYALSRANADGTFTIFCKDNGSNGASYENDPVAFVYLPFTTEGLVAGRLTERSGATPIVLAGTSGFTASPEGPGRILIRIDGVESDHQGVLLVSPEGGVSRNADNVVVASWDDALAGYLVETLDIPSMDLQGLEGEPMCSFAWIPITPGEGFDARPGTSTVVALPDTQLYAQNIPESFDAQTGWVASETDARDIRM
;
A
#
# COMPACT_ATOMS: atom_id res chain seq x y z
N MET A 1 -47.70 -38.48 -12.48
CA MET A 1 -46.28 -38.54 -12.91
C MET A 1 -45.62 -37.27 -12.41
N PRO A 2 -44.54 -37.35 -11.61
CA PRO A 2 -43.90 -36.14 -11.08
C PRO A 2 -43.02 -35.52 -12.16
N HIS A 3 -43.20 -34.22 -12.40
CA HIS A 3 -42.30 -33.43 -13.24
C HIS A 3 -40.94 -33.33 -12.55
N ARG A 4 -39.92 -33.97 -13.13
CA ARG A 4 -38.52 -33.73 -12.77
C ARG A 4 -38.09 -32.43 -13.44
N SER A 5 -37.89 -31.40 -12.63
CA SER A 5 -37.18 -30.19 -13.06
C SER A 5 -35.70 -30.54 -13.16
N THR A 6 -35.18 -30.56 -14.40
CA THR A 6 -33.75 -30.69 -14.66
C THR A 6 -33.09 -29.34 -14.37
N LEU A 7 -32.31 -29.26 -13.29
CA LEU A 7 -31.40 -28.15 -13.04
C LEU A 7 -30.23 -28.28 -14.02
N VAL A 8 -30.18 -27.41 -15.02
CA VAL A 8 -29.01 -27.29 -15.91
C VAL A 8 -28.05 -26.33 -15.24
N LEU A 9 -26.97 -26.86 -14.67
CA LEU A 9 -25.84 -26.08 -14.21
C LEU A 9 -25.05 -25.65 -15.46
N LEU A 10 -25.29 -24.43 -15.94
CA LEU A 10 -24.41 -23.80 -16.91
C LEU A 10 -23.11 -23.46 -16.18
N GLY A 11 -22.05 -24.23 -16.45
CA GLY A 11 -20.69 -23.83 -16.09
C GLY A 11 -20.34 -22.57 -16.87
N VAL A 12 -20.41 -21.42 -16.22
CA VAL A 12 -19.74 -20.21 -16.71
C VAL A 12 -18.26 -20.47 -16.48
N THR A 13 -17.55 -20.85 -17.53
CA THR A 13 -16.08 -20.73 -17.52
C THR A 13 -15.80 -19.25 -17.31
N SER A 14 -15.21 -18.89 -16.16
CA SER A 14 -14.69 -17.55 -15.94
C SER A 14 -13.69 -17.27 -17.06
N LEU A 15 -14.07 -16.42 -18.01
CA LEU A 15 -13.07 -15.67 -18.75
C LEU A 15 -12.26 -14.96 -17.68
N ALA A 16 -10.93 -15.10 -17.70
CA ALA A 16 -10.07 -14.26 -16.90
C ALA A 16 -10.39 -12.81 -17.27
N LEU A 17 -11.14 -12.12 -16.41
CA LEU A 17 -11.31 -10.69 -16.52
C LEU A 17 -9.90 -10.13 -16.29
N GLY A 18 -9.46 -9.23 -17.16
CA GLY A 18 -8.18 -8.55 -16.96
C GLY A 18 -8.20 -7.77 -15.65
N GLN A 19 -7.02 -7.52 -15.07
CA GLN A 19 -6.90 -6.71 -13.86
C GLN A 19 -7.63 -5.37 -14.01
N SER A 20 -8.39 -4.99 -12.98
CA SER A 20 -9.03 -3.68 -12.88
C SER A 20 -8.66 -3.00 -11.58
N VAL A 21 -8.38 -1.69 -11.60
CA VAL A 21 -8.13 -0.95 -10.35
C VAL A 21 -9.33 -0.95 -9.40
N HIS A 22 -10.52 -1.26 -9.91
CA HIS A 22 -11.73 -1.41 -9.10
C HIS A 22 -11.75 -2.68 -8.24
N ASP A 23 -10.88 -3.65 -8.52
CA ASP A 23 -10.73 -4.86 -7.70
C ASP A 23 -9.80 -4.64 -6.48
N VAL A 24 -9.07 -3.51 -6.46
CA VAL A 24 -8.18 -3.14 -5.36
C VAL A 24 -9.00 -2.63 -4.18
N ARG A 25 -8.67 -3.10 -2.98
CA ARG A 25 -9.25 -2.57 -1.73
C ARG A 25 -8.34 -1.48 -1.19
N THR A 26 -8.88 -0.31 -0.91
CA THR A 26 -8.10 0.89 -0.62
C THR A 26 -8.61 1.59 0.63
N GLY A 27 -7.73 2.25 1.37
CA GLY A 27 -8.11 3.09 2.50
C GLY A 27 -7.10 4.17 2.78
N LEU A 28 -7.60 5.31 3.26
CA LEU A 28 -6.80 6.37 3.84
C LEU A 28 -6.82 6.22 5.35
N LEU A 29 -5.67 6.46 5.98
CA LEU A 29 -5.50 6.45 7.42
C LEU A 29 -5.00 7.82 7.86
N ASP A 30 -5.75 8.50 8.72
CA ASP A 30 -5.28 9.68 9.45
C ASP A 30 -4.90 9.25 10.87
N LEU A 31 -3.65 9.50 11.25
CA LEU A 31 -3.11 9.08 12.53
C LEU A 31 -2.89 10.30 13.42
N ARG A 32 -3.39 10.27 14.65
CA ARG A 32 -3.13 11.30 15.66
C ARG A 32 -2.47 10.68 16.87
N GLN A 33 -1.26 11.14 17.20
CA GLN A 33 -0.59 10.70 18.41
C GLN A 33 -1.22 11.31 19.68
N ILE A 34 -1.42 10.49 20.69
CA ILE A 34 -1.99 10.86 21.99
C ILE A 34 -0.89 11.03 23.03
N ASP A 35 0.02 10.05 23.11
CA ASP A 35 1.11 9.99 24.07
C ASP A 35 2.36 9.29 23.48
N PRO A 36 3.53 9.32 24.14
CA PRO A 36 4.74 8.68 23.64
C PRO A 36 4.84 7.20 23.98
N ASP A 37 3.86 6.57 24.64
CA ASP A 37 3.96 5.14 24.95
C ASP A 37 3.72 4.31 23.67
N ASN A 38 3.99 3.01 23.72
CA ASN A 38 3.71 2.09 22.61
C ASN A 38 2.61 1.10 23.01
N ASN A 39 1.36 1.58 23.04
CA ASN A 39 0.19 0.76 23.33
C ASN A 39 -1.02 1.20 22.47
N TRP A 40 -2.11 0.44 22.54
CA TRP A 40 -3.30 0.65 21.72
C TRP A 40 -4.07 1.96 21.99
N THR A 41 -3.76 2.69 23.06
CA THR A 41 -4.34 4.02 23.35
C THR A 41 -3.42 5.18 22.99
N SER A 42 -2.18 4.90 22.58
CA SER A 42 -1.16 5.91 22.30
C SER A 42 -1.40 6.67 21.00
N ILE A 43 -2.28 6.16 20.13
CA ILE A 43 -2.71 6.84 18.90
C ILE A 43 -4.23 6.76 18.73
N GLU A 44 -4.76 7.67 17.94
CA GLU A 44 -6.10 7.59 17.37
C GLU A 44 -5.96 7.42 15.85
N VAL A 45 -6.65 6.43 15.29
CA VAL A 45 -6.69 6.16 13.85
C VAL A 45 -8.08 6.52 13.32
N THR A 46 -8.15 7.34 12.27
CA THR A 46 -9.39 7.63 11.55
C THR A 46 -9.27 7.18 10.09
N ILE A 47 -10.37 6.68 9.52
CA ILE A 47 -10.46 6.27 8.11
C ILE A 47 -11.34 7.31 7.37
N PRO A 48 -10.77 8.40 6.82
CA PRO A 48 -11.57 9.45 6.20
C PRO A 48 -12.24 9.01 4.89
N ALA A 49 -11.64 8.06 4.16
CA ALA A 49 -12.24 7.43 2.99
C ALA A 49 -11.65 6.03 2.78
N SER A 50 -12.48 5.09 2.30
CA SER A 50 -12.05 3.73 1.99
C SER A 50 -13.01 3.00 1.04
N SER A 51 -12.53 1.91 0.46
CA SER A 51 -13.35 0.92 -0.22
C SER A 51 -14.14 0.09 0.80
N ILE A 52 -15.13 -0.66 0.32
CA ILE A 52 -15.81 -1.63 1.18
C ILE A 52 -14.83 -2.67 1.74
N LEU A 53 -15.11 -3.14 2.96
CA LEU A 53 -14.33 -4.14 3.71
C LEU A 53 -12.92 -3.72 4.15
N PHE A 54 -12.44 -2.53 3.78
CA PHE A 54 -11.25 -1.97 4.40
C PHE A 54 -11.55 -1.62 5.86
N SER A 55 -10.69 -2.06 6.78
CA SER A 55 -10.83 -1.76 8.20
C SER A 55 -9.48 -1.63 8.89
N GLU A 56 -9.41 -0.82 9.93
CA GLU A 56 -8.38 -0.93 10.96
C GLU A 56 -8.81 -2.02 11.96
N THR A 57 -7.87 -2.87 12.38
CA THR A 57 -8.17 -4.07 13.20
C THR A 57 -7.47 -4.07 14.56
N SER A 58 -6.31 -3.42 14.66
CA SER A 58 -5.64 -3.07 15.90
C SER A 58 -4.50 -2.09 15.59
N HIS A 59 -4.04 -1.34 16.58
CA HIS A 59 -2.90 -0.44 16.39
C HIS A 59 -2.12 -0.27 17.69
N ASN A 60 -0.93 0.29 17.57
CA ASN A 60 -0.13 0.84 18.64
C ASN A 60 0.57 2.12 18.11
N ARG A 61 1.65 2.56 18.73
CA ARG A 61 2.43 3.67 18.16
C ARG A 61 3.18 3.18 16.92
N ALA A 62 2.88 3.81 15.78
CA ALA A 62 3.53 3.60 14.50
C ALA A 62 3.29 2.24 13.81
N ASP A 63 2.55 1.31 14.42
CA ASP A 63 2.00 0.14 13.74
C ASP A 63 0.48 0.22 13.64
N VAL A 64 -0.05 0.07 12.43
CA VAL A 64 -1.49 -0.05 12.18
C VAL A 64 -1.79 -1.34 11.45
N ASN A 65 -2.57 -2.23 12.07
CA ASN A 65 -3.07 -3.44 11.42
C ASN A 65 -4.31 -3.15 10.59
N VAL A 66 -4.26 -3.56 9.34
CA VAL A 66 -5.34 -3.38 8.37
C VAL A 66 -5.94 -4.73 7.99
N GLY A 67 -7.26 -4.71 7.77
CA GLY A 67 -8.05 -5.84 7.31
C GLY A 67 -8.78 -5.47 6.02
N PHE A 68 -9.02 -6.49 5.20
CA PHE A 68 -9.69 -6.33 3.91
C PHE A 68 -10.90 -7.24 3.76
N GLY A 69 -11.19 -8.08 4.76
CA GLY A 69 -12.43 -8.85 4.85
C GLY A 69 -12.44 -10.16 4.06
N SER A 70 -11.30 -10.69 3.61
CA SER A 70 -11.24 -12.03 2.98
C SER A 70 -11.10 -13.17 3.98
N GLY A 71 -10.78 -12.87 5.26
CA GLY A 71 -10.51 -13.87 6.29
C GLY A 71 -9.16 -14.58 6.16
N ASP A 72 -8.44 -14.38 5.06
CA ASP A 72 -7.08 -14.84 4.78
C ASP A 72 -6.34 -13.82 3.90
N ASP A 73 -6.42 -12.54 4.30
CA ASP A 73 -5.94 -11.40 3.50
C ASP A 73 -4.43 -11.53 3.17
N LEU A 74 -3.69 -12.23 4.02
CA LEU A 74 -2.26 -12.45 3.90
C LEU A 74 -1.89 -13.43 2.77
N GLN A 75 -2.61 -14.53 2.61
CA GLN A 75 -2.28 -15.50 1.55
C GLN A 75 -2.93 -15.14 0.21
N ARG A 76 -3.84 -14.17 0.18
CA ARG A 76 -4.69 -13.88 -0.99
C ARG A 76 -4.38 -12.56 -1.69
N GLY A 77 -3.42 -11.79 -1.21
CA GLY A 77 -3.01 -10.55 -1.84
C GLY A 77 -1.86 -9.87 -1.12
N ILE A 78 -1.39 -8.76 -1.66
CA ILE A 78 -0.31 -7.94 -1.11
C ILE A 78 -0.83 -6.56 -0.73
N VAL A 79 -0.37 -6.02 0.40
CA VAL A 79 -0.63 -4.62 0.77
C VAL A 79 0.55 -3.79 0.33
N MET A 80 0.26 -2.61 -0.19
CA MET A 80 1.22 -1.53 -0.40
C MET A 80 0.75 -0.31 0.37
N ALA A 81 1.70 0.50 0.82
CA ALA A 81 1.38 1.76 1.48
C ALA A 81 2.38 2.85 1.10
N SER A 82 1.92 4.10 1.18
CA SER A 82 2.73 5.30 1.01
C SER A 82 2.32 6.36 2.03
N SER A 83 3.26 7.21 2.41
CA SER A 83 2.92 8.40 3.18
C SER A 83 1.95 9.26 2.37
N ARG A 84 0.89 9.75 3.03
CA ARG A 84 0.01 10.80 2.51
C ARG A 84 0.29 12.16 3.16
N SER A 85 1.31 12.24 4.03
CA SER A 85 1.75 13.47 4.68
C SER A 85 3.14 13.89 4.20
N ARG A 86 3.34 15.21 4.13
CA ARG A 86 4.66 15.85 4.07
C ARG A 86 5.29 15.95 5.47
N ALA A 87 6.26 16.86 5.63
CA ALA A 87 6.81 17.24 6.92
C ALA A 87 5.71 17.47 7.98
N ARG A 88 5.77 16.68 9.05
CA ARG A 88 4.82 16.71 10.17
C ARG A 88 5.57 16.60 11.48
N ASP A 89 5.23 17.49 12.41
CA ASP A 89 5.71 17.44 13.79
C ASP A 89 4.65 16.80 14.69
N ASN A 90 5.02 15.72 15.38
CA ASN A 90 4.15 15.03 16.35
C ASN A 90 4.47 15.42 17.81
N ALA A 91 5.39 16.37 18.07
CA ALA A 91 5.91 16.69 19.39
C ALA A 91 4.87 17.10 20.44
N SER A 92 3.73 17.69 20.03
CA SER A 92 2.70 18.15 20.97
C SER A 92 1.89 17.01 21.63
N GLY A 93 1.94 15.80 21.08
CA GLY A 93 1.28 14.60 21.62
C GLY A 93 2.26 13.53 22.12
N GLY A 94 3.52 13.88 22.39
CA GLY A 94 4.59 12.93 22.71
C GLY A 94 5.33 12.36 21.50
N GLY A 95 5.20 12.97 20.33
CA GLY A 95 5.73 12.42 19.09
C GLY A 95 7.13 12.85 18.70
N ASN A 96 7.80 11.91 18.05
CA ASN A 96 9.21 11.85 17.67
C ASN A 96 10.22 11.99 18.80
N LEU A 97 10.79 10.86 19.22
CA LEU A 97 12.01 10.86 20.03
C LEU A 97 13.22 11.37 19.22
N GLY A 98 13.12 11.42 17.89
CA GLY A 98 14.21 11.71 16.95
C GLY A 98 14.22 13.07 16.26
N SER A 99 13.28 13.98 16.53
CA SER A 99 13.11 15.27 15.79
C SER A 99 12.78 15.15 14.28
N ASP A 100 12.47 13.95 13.80
CA ASP A 100 12.14 13.75 12.39
C ASP A 100 10.83 14.44 12.01
N LEU A 101 10.72 14.79 10.73
CA LEU A 101 9.51 15.38 10.15
C LEU A 101 8.87 14.47 9.10
N TYR A 102 9.59 13.45 8.65
CA TYR A 102 9.19 12.55 7.59
C TYR A 102 9.32 11.11 8.09
N ALA A 103 8.59 10.20 7.47
CA ALA A 103 8.65 8.78 7.80
C ALA A 103 8.67 7.92 6.54
N THR A 104 9.37 6.78 6.64
CA THR A 104 9.26 5.66 5.71
C THR A 104 8.18 4.69 6.19
N LEU A 105 7.57 3.98 5.23
CA LEU A 105 6.55 2.97 5.50
C LEU A 105 7.04 1.61 5.02
N ALA A 106 6.87 0.61 5.88
CA ALA A 106 7.00 -0.79 5.55
C ALA A 106 5.65 -1.50 5.72
N VAL A 107 5.42 -2.53 4.91
CA VAL A 107 4.25 -3.40 4.99
C VAL A 107 4.72 -4.73 5.55
N ALA A 108 4.48 -4.96 6.83
CA ALA A 108 4.96 -6.14 7.52
C ALA A 108 3.91 -7.25 7.54
N ARG A 109 4.37 -8.49 7.72
CA ARG A 109 3.52 -9.66 8.02
C ARG A 109 4.04 -10.29 9.29
N ASP A 110 3.17 -10.69 10.21
CA ASP A 110 3.65 -11.48 11.35
C ASP A 110 4.08 -12.88 10.88
N GLU A 111 5.07 -13.46 11.54
CA GLU A 111 5.60 -14.79 11.22
C GLU A 111 4.54 -15.90 11.29
N ALA A 112 3.47 -15.65 12.07
CA ALA A 112 2.35 -16.57 12.20
C ALA A 112 1.29 -16.41 11.10
N GLY A 113 1.44 -15.43 10.19
CA GLY A 113 0.54 -15.24 9.05
C GLY A 113 -0.88 -14.88 9.45
N ARG A 114 -1.06 -14.08 10.52
CA ARG A 114 -2.33 -13.64 11.09
C ARG A 114 -2.59 -12.14 10.93
N THR A 115 -1.56 -11.30 10.85
CA THR A 115 -1.72 -9.85 10.76
C THR A 115 -0.84 -9.21 9.69
N GLN A 116 -1.37 -8.13 9.09
CA GLN A 116 -0.65 -7.27 8.15
C GLN A 116 -0.61 -5.86 8.72
N TRP A 117 0.61 -5.34 8.90
CA TRP A 117 0.87 -4.07 9.56
C TRP A 117 1.41 -3.07 8.55
N ILE A 118 0.98 -1.83 8.68
CA ILE A 118 1.73 -0.68 8.18
C ILE A 118 2.62 -0.22 9.32
N ALA A 119 3.93 -0.41 9.17
CA ALA A 119 4.95 0.01 10.12
C ALA A 119 5.56 1.34 9.65
N MET A 120 5.65 2.32 10.54
CA MET A 120 6.08 3.67 10.21
C MET A 120 7.28 4.10 11.06
N HIS A 121 8.35 4.52 10.39
CA HIS A 121 9.58 4.91 11.05
C HIS A 121 10.01 6.28 10.55
N GLY A 122 10.28 7.19 11.49
CA GLY A 122 10.86 8.48 11.23
C GLY A 122 12.17 8.33 10.48
N ALA A 123 12.34 9.13 9.43
CA ALA A 123 13.57 9.22 8.68
C ALA A 123 14.29 10.55 9.00
N PRO A 124 15.60 10.51 9.28
CA PRO A 124 16.50 9.37 9.12
C PRO A 124 16.73 8.57 10.42
N SER A 125 15.98 8.84 11.50
CA SER A 125 16.37 8.34 12.82
C SER A 125 16.08 6.86 13.06
N GLY A 126 15.20 6.27 12.25
CA GLY A 126 14.67 4.92 12.47
C GLY A 126 13.69 4.82 13.63
N THR A 127 13.34 5.93 14.28
CA THR A 127 12.44 5.89 15.46
C THR A 127 10.99 5.77 15.03
N GLU A 128 10.19 4.95 15.72
CA GLU A 128 8.74 4.86 15.48
C GLU A 128 8.08 6.25 15.40
N MET A 129 7.41 6.53 14.28
CA MET A 129 6.75 7.81 14.03
C MET A 129 5.39 7.59 13.37
N ASN A 130 4.34 8.21 13.90
CA ASN A 130 3.03 8.20 13.26
C ASN A 130 2.99 9.16 12.07
N ILE A 131 2.57 8.69 10.90
CA ILE A 131 2.31 9.53 9.73
C ILE A 131 1.02 9.07 9.07
N ASP A 132 0.31 9.97 8.38
CA ASP A 132 -0.91 9.55 7.68
C ASP A 132 -0.50 8.66 6.50
N ALA A 133 -1.31 7.64 6.20
CA ALA A 133 -0.97 6.63 5.21
C ALA A 133 -2.08 6.44 4.17
N ALA A 134 -1.68 6.23 2.92
CA ALA A 134 -2.53 5.69 1.87
C ALA A 134 -2.23 4.20 1.71
N VAL A 135 -3.26 3.35 1.71
CA VAL A 135 -3.11 1.89 1.75
C VAL A 135 -3.93 1.26 0.63
N ALA A 136 -3.34 0.26 -0.04
CA ALA A 136 -4.02 -0.54 -1.06
C ALA A 136 -3.67 -2.02 -0.90
N TRP A 137 -4.66 -2.89 -1.07
CA TRP A 137 -4.51 -4.35 -1.11
C TRP A 137 -4.90 -4.90 -2.47
N PHE A 138 -3.98 -5.68 -3.03
CA PHE A 138 -4.03 -6.22 -4.38
C PHE A 138 -4.33 -7.74 -4.32
N PRO A 139 -5.58 -8.14 -4.57
CA PRO A 139 -5.97 -9.56 -4.54
C PRO A 139 -5.33 -10.37 -5.67
N PHE A 140 -4.73 -11.50 -5.33
CA PHE A 140 -4.22 -12.46 -6.33
C PHE A 140 -5.32 -13.02 -7.23
N GLU A 141 -6.52 -13.23 -6.68
CA GLU A 141 -7.67 -13.74 -7.45
C GLU A 141 -8.18 -12.78 -8.54
N ALA A 142 -7.87 -11.48 -8.42
CA ALA A 142 -8.13 -10.47 -9.45
C ALA A 142 -6.99 -10.41 -10.50
N GLY A 143 -6.01 -11.31 -10.40
CA GLY A 143 -4.92 -11.46 -11.36
C GLY A 143 -3.77 -10.48 -11.15
N PHE A 144 -3.71 -9.74 -10.04
CA PHE A 144 -2.59 -8.83 -9.75
C PHE A 144 -1.26 -9.60 -9.59
N ILE A 145 -0.20 -9.05 -10.16
CA ILE A 145 1.16 -9.60 -10.10
C ILE A 145 1.87 -8.94 -8.92
N ALA A 146 2.06 -9.67 -7.83
CA ALA A 146 2.59 -9.10 -6.59
C ALA A 146 3.27 -10.17 -5.73
N GLY A 147 4.18 -9.72 -4.88
CA GLY A 147 4.89 -10.60 -3.96
C GLY A 147 5.33 -9.91 -2.67
N HIS A 148 5.53 -10.70 -1.63
CA HIS A 148 6.14 -10.29 -0.37
C HIS A 148 7.16 -11.35 0.03
N ALA A 149 8.44 -10.99 -0.03
CA ALA A 149 9.55 -11.87 0.32
C ALA A 149 9.88 -11.75 1.80
N THR A 150 10.25 -12.85 2.46
CA THR A 150 10.51 -12.87 3.92
C THR A 150 11.81 -13.60 4.27
N ASN A 151 12.40 -13.22 5.40
CA ASN A 151 13.50 -13.94 6.07
C ASN A 151 13.11 -14.31 7.50
N THR A 152 13.99 -15.01 8.21
CA THR A 152 13.79 -15.46 9.60
C THR A 152 14.61 -14.68 10.63
N ALA A 153 15.47 -13.77 10.17
CA ALA A 153 16.31 -12.92 11.00
C ALA A 153 16.76 -11.70 10.18
N ASN A 154 17.03 -10.58 10.84
CA ASN A 154 17.53 -9.36 10.21
C ASN A 154 18.79 -9.64 9.41
N ASN A 155 18.91 -9.01 8.24
CA ASN A 155 20.04 -9.17 7.33
C ASN A 155 20.30 -10.63 6.87
N ALA A 156 19.38 -11.56 7.13
CA ALA A 156 19.53 -12.92 6.66
C ALA A 156 19.08 -13.04 5.19
N PRO A 157 19.60 -14.03 4.44
CA PRO A 157 19.06 -14.39 3.14
C PRO A 157 17.53 -14.54 3.20
N LEU A 158 16.85 -14.00 2.19
CA LEU A 158 15.43 -14.22 2.00
C LEU A 158 15.19 -15.72 1.81
N SER A 159 14.07 -16.20 2.33
CA SER A 159 13.80 -17.63 2.51
C SER A 159 12.46 -18.07 1.96
N SER A 160 11.54 -17.15 1.73
CA SER A 160 10.25 -17.45 1.13
C SER A 160 9.64 -16.24 0.43
N LEU A 161 8.63 -16.51 -0.40
CA LEU A 161 7.84 -15.52 -1.11
C LEU A 161 6.36 -15.91 -1.00
N VAL A 162 5.53 -15.00 -0.51
CA VAL A 162 4.08 -15.08 -0.72
C VAL A 162 3.77 -14.24 -1.95
N ALA A 163 3.28 -14.86 -3.03
CA ALA A 163 3.08 -14.18 -4.30
C ALA A 163 1.87 -14.72 -5.07
N SER A 164 1.49 -13.97 -6.11
CA SER A 164 0.49 -14.39 -7.09
C SER A 164 0.94 -15.63 -7.86
N ASP A 165 -0.03 -16.40 -8.36
CA ASP A 165 0.22 -17.59 -9.16
C ASP A 165 1.20 -17.33 -10.31
N GLY A 166 2.19 -18.21 -10.46
CA GLY A 166 3.21 -18.13 -11.51
C GLY A 166 4.47 -17.35 -11.16
N LEU A 167 4.55 -16.77 -9.95
CA LEU A 167 5.80 -16.20 -9.42
C LEU A 167 6.49 -17.18 -8.46
N GLU A 168 7.77 -17.44 -8.69
CA GLU A 168 8.59 -18.35 -7.90
C GLU A 168 9.80 -17.66 -7.26
N PHE A 169 10.06 -17.96 -5.99
CA PHE A 169 11.27 -17.50 -5.29
C PHE A 169 12.50 -18.27 -5.79
N GLY A 170 13.54 -17.54 -6.17
CA GLY A 170 14.77 -18.08 -6.73
C GLY A 170 14.75 -18.25 -8.26
N ASP A 171 13.64 -17.91 -8.92
CA ASP A 171 13.54 -17.85 -10.39
C ASP A 171 13.07 -16.45 -10.84
N ASP A 172 11.82 -16.06 -10.52
CA ASP A 172 11.28 -14.75 -10.88
C ASP A 172 11.74 -13.65 -9.91
N PHE A 173 11.68 -13.92 -8.59
CA PHE A 173 12.24 -13.05 -7.56
C PHE A 173 13.48 -13.70 -6.96
N ILE A 174 14.64 -13.09 -7.19
CA ILE A 174 15.93 -13.65 -6.82
C ILE A 174 16.56 -12.75 -5.74
N ASP A 175 16.80 -13.34 -4.57
CA ASP A 175 17.84 -12.89 -3.66
C ASP A 175 19.16 -13.52 -4.13
N PRO A 176 20.09 -12.76 -4.75
CA PRO A 176 21.38 -13.31 -5.13
C PRO A 176 22.06 -13.91 -3.90
N LEU A 177 23.05 -14.79 -4.07
CA LEU A 177 23.78 -15.40 -2.94
C LEU A 177 24.69 -14.42 -2.15
N THR A 178 24.26 -13.16 -2.07
CA THR A 178 24.78 -12.05 -1.29
C THR A 178 23.82 -11.74 -0.14
N THR A 179 24.25 -10.93 0.82
CA THR A 179 23.35 -10.35 1.84
C THR A 179 23.38 -8.83 1.71
N ASP A 180 23.33 -8.37 0.46
CA ASP A 180 23.59 -6.97 0.13
C ASP A 180 22.28 -6.21 -0.08
N GLY A 181 21.09 -6.80 0.13
CA GLY A 181 19.80 -6.09 0.02
C GLY A 181 19.45 -5.63 -1.39
N ILE A 182 19.97 -6.30 -2.41
CA ILE A 182 19.72 -6.03 -3.82
C ILE A 182 19.10 -7.28 -4.44
N TYR A 183 17.89 -7.15 -4.95
CA TYR A 183 17.09 -8.26 -5.47
C TYR A 183 16.80 -8.06 -6.95
N ASP A 184 16.83 -9.15 -7.71
CA ASP A 184 16.43 -9.15 -9.12
C ASP A 184 14.98 -9.63 -9.23
N LEU A 185 14.20 -8.97 -10.08
CA LEU A 185 12.82 -9.33 -10.37
C LEU A 185 12.62 -9.42 -11.89
N ASP A 186 12.43 -10.64 -12.38
CA ASP A 186 11.95 -10.92 -13.72
C ASP A 186 10.45 -11.26 -13.65
N LEU A 187 9.67 -10.65 -14.54
CA LEU A 187 8.22 -10.84 -14.61
C LEU A 187 7.79 -11.32 -16.01
N ALA A 188 8.73 -11.64 -16.88
CA ALA A 188 8.45 -11.93 -18.29
C ALA A 188 7.44 -13.08 -18.45
N ASP A 189 7.56 -14.12 -17.64
CA ASP A 189 6.73 -15.32 -17.71
C ASP A 189 5.29 -15.10 -17.20
N VAL A 190 5.09 -14.07 -16.37
CA VAL A 190 3.76 -13.60 -15.94
C VAL A 190 3.28 -12.37 -16.73
N GLY A 191 3.98 -12.00 -17.81
CA GLY A 191 3.60 -10.93 -18.73
C GLY A 191 3.96 -9.51 -18.28
N GLY A 192 4.83 -9.37 -17.28
CA GLY A 192 5.37 -8.09 -16.83
C GLY A 192 6.62 -7.66 -17.61
N HIS A 193 6.78 -6.34 -17.78
CA HIS A 193 7.97 -5.75 -18.39
C HIS A 193 8.12 -4.29 -17.96
N SER A 194 9.35 -3.85 -17.73
CA SER A 194 9.67 -2.52 -17.20
C SER A 194 9.26 -1.33 -18.08
N SER A 195 8.92 -1.59 -19.34
CA SER A 195 8.41 -0.60 -20.30
C SER A 195 6.88 -0.62 -20.49
N SER A 196 6.17 -1.60 -19.91
CA SER A 196 4.72 -1.76 -20.10
C SER A 196 3.92 -1.73 -18.80
N GLY A 197 4.56 -1.38 -17.67
CA GLY A 197 3.89 -1.16 -16.39
C GLY A 197 4.77 -0.40 -15.41
N VAL A 198 4.26 -0.25 -14.18
CA VAL A 198 4.98 0.29 -13.03
C VAL A 198 5.20 -0.79 -11.98
N LEU A 199 6.33 -0.72 -11.28
CA LEU A 199 6.60 -1.54 -10.10
C LEU A 199 6.58 -0.62 -8.87
N LEU A 200 5.67 -0.89 -7.95
CA LEU A 200 5.63 -0.25 -6.64
C LEU A 200 6.28 -1.20 -5.62
N VAL A 201 7.06 -0.64 -4.70
CA VAL A 201 7.79 -1.40 -3.68
C VAL A 201 7.66 -0.77 -2.29
N CYS A 202 7.73 -1.62 -1.25
CA CYS A 202 7.78 -1.23 0.16
C CYS A 202 8.80 -2.12 0.90
N GLY A 203 9.30 -1.64 2.04
CA GLY A 203 9.91 -2.54 3.03
C GLY A 203 8.89 -3.60 3.48
N GLY A 204 9.34 -4.81 3.79
CA GLY A 204 8.48 -5.98 4.05
C GLY A 204 8.43 -6.43 5.50
N LYS A 205 9.03 -5.68 6.43
CA LYS A 205 9.17 -6.07 7.84
C LYS A 205 8.88 -4.89 8.76
N ASN A 206 8.53 -5.18 10.01
CA ASN A 206 8.25 -4.14 11.00
C ASN A 206 9.58 -3.55 11.52
N GLU A 207 10.23 -2.80 10.64
CA GLU A 207 11.56 -2.21 10.80
C GLU A 207 11.60 -0.88 10.05
N ASP A 208 12.64 -0.09 10.31
CA ASP A 208 12.93 1.20 9.70
C ASP A 208 13.45 1.08 8.27
N ASN A 209 12.97 0.07 7.55
CA ASN A 209 13.30 -0.17 6.16
C ASN A 209 12.29 0.45 5.18
N TYR A 210 12.79 0.79 4.01
CA TYR A 210 12.01 1.08 2.82
C TYR A 210 12.64 0.40 1.61
N ALA A 211 11.91 0.38 0.51
CA ALA A 211 12.40 -0.19 -0.73
C ALA A 211 12.44 0.85 -1.85
N LEU A 212 13.43 0.72 -2.72
CA LEU A 212 13.52 1.43 -3.99
C LEU A 212 13.46 0.42 -5.13
N SER A 213 13.04 0.87 -6.31
CA SER A 213 13.07 0.05 -7.52
C SER A 213 13.81 0.74 -8.64
N ARG A 214 14.32 -0.06 -9.57
CA ARG A 214 14.88 0.42 -10.85
C ARG A 214 14.40 -0.47 -11.97
N ALA A 215 13.78 0.13 -12.97
CA ALA A 215 13.56 -0.55 -14.24
C ALA A 215 14.87 -0.74 -15.00
N ASN A 216 15.14 -1.97 -15.41
CA ASN A 216 16.29 -2.30 -16.23
C ASN A 216 15.93 -2.25 -17.72
N ALA A 217 16.93 -2.01 -18.56
CA ALA A 217 16.74 -1.86 -20.01
C ALA A 217 16.35 -3.17 -20.72
N ASP A 218 16.59 -4.31 -20.07
CA ASP A 218 16.24 -5.65 -20.56
C ASP A 218 14.79 -6.07 -20.23
N GLY A 219 14.05 -5.23 -19.51
CA GLY A 219 12.66 -5.50 -19.14
C GLY A 219 12.46 -5.95 -17.70
N THR A 220 13.54 -6.31 -17.00
CA THR A 220 13.50 -6.71 -15.59
C THR A 220 13.48 -5.49 -14.66
N PHE A 221 13.41 -5.76 -13.36
CA PHE A 221 13.57 -4.76 -12.31
C PHE A 221 14.66 -5.18 -11.33
N THR A 222 15.31 -4.19 -10.72
CA THR A 222 16.10 -4.38 -9.51
C THR A 222 15.38 -3.71 -8.35
N ILE A 223 15.27 -4.40 -7.21
CA ILE A 223 14.71 -3.87 -5.96
C ILE A 223 15.86 -3.72 -4.95
N PHE A 224 15.86 -2.61 -4.22
CA PHE A 224 16.83 -2.32 -3.19
C PHE A 224 16.12 -2.17 -1.85
N CYS A 225 16.54 -2.89 -0.83
CA CYS A 225 16.07 -2.69 0.53
C CYS A 225 17.05 -1.78 1.29
N LYS A 226 16.52 -0.77 1.98
CA LYS A 226 17.28 0.29 2.63
C LYS A 226 16.81 0.51 4.05
N ASP A 227 17.76 0.59 4.97
CA ASP A 227 17.62 1.27 6.25
C ASP A 227 17.43 2.79 6.02
N ASN A 228 16.46 3.39 6.70
CA ASN A 228 16.09 4.80 6.50
C ASN A 228 17.06 5.83 7.10
N GLY A 229 18.12 5.37 7.78
CA GLY A 229 19.27 6.17 8.21
C GLY A 229 20.53 5.96 7.37
N SER A 230 20.50 5.05 6.40
CA SER A 230 21.65 4.62 5.61
C SER A 230 21.87 5.45 4.33
N ASN A 231 22.89 6.31 4.37
CA ASN A 231 23.29 7.19 3.25
C ASN A 231 23.96 6.41 2.09
N GLY A 232 23.59 6.78 0.86
CA GLY A 232 24.23 6.34 -0.38
C GLY A 232 23.86 4.91 -0.76
N ALA A 233 24.78 4.16 -1.36
CA ALA A 233 24.52 2.82 -1.89
C ALA A 233 24.75 1.68 -0.87
N SER A 234 24.38 1.90 0.40
CA SER A 234 24.47 0.89 1.47
C SER A 234 23.07 0.36 1.77
N TYR A 235 22.86 -0.94 1.58
CA TYR A 235 21.56 -1.62 1.57
C TYR A 235 21.50 -2.70 2.66
N GLU A 236 20.30 -3.17 2.98
CA GLU A 236 20.04 -4.16 4.03
C GLU A 236 19.32 -5.39 3.46
N ASN A 237 19.75 -6.61 3.83
CA ASN A 237 19.12 -7.83 3.33
C ASN A 237 17.88 -8.22 4.14
N ASP A 238 16.83 -7.40 4.01
CA ASP A 238 15.57 -7.58 4.70
C ASP A 238 14.36 -7.65 3.76
N PRO A 239 13.23 -8.18 4.25
CA PRO A 239 12.00 -8.38 3.48
C PRO A 239 11.59 -7.16 2.67
N VAL A 240 11.00 -7.40 1.51
CA VAL A 240 10.37 -6.39 0.66
C VAL A 240 9.04 -6.91 0.12
N ALA A 241 8.13 -5.98 -0.15
CA ALA A 241 6.90 -6.24 -0.86
C ALA A 241 6.88 -5.45 -2.17
N PHE A 242 6.21 -6.00 -3.18
CA PHE A 242 6.06 -5.37 -4.48
C PHE A 242 4.72 -5.69 -5.13
N VAL A 243 4.28 -4.77 -5.99
CA VAL A 243 3.20 -5.00 -6.96
C VAL A 243 3.59 -4.42 -8.31
N TYR A 244 3.38 -5.20 -9.36
CA TYR A 244 3.49 -4.76 -10.74
C TYR A 244 2.11 -4.50 -11.32
N LEU A 245 1.95 -3.31 -11.91
CA LEU A 245 0.72 -2.87 -12.55
C LEU A 245 0.99 -2.61 -14.04
N PRO A 246 0.56 -3.52 -14.94
CA PRO A 246 0.56 -3.28 -16.38
C PRO A 246 -0.21 -1.98 -16.71
N PHE A 247 0.27 -1.21 -17.68
CA PHE A 247 -0.47 -0.04 -18.18
C PHE A 247 -1.79 -0.39 -18.89
N THR A 248 -2.04 -1.68 -19.13
CA THR A 248 -3.31 -2.20 -19.63
C THR A 248 -4.32 -2.51 -18.54
N THR A 249 -3.96 -2.42 -17.25
CA THR A 249 -4.91 -2.56 -16.14
C THR A 249 -6.03 -1.54 -16.29
N GLU A 250 -7.27 -2.02 -16.28
CA GLU A 250 -8.43 -1.16 -16.51
C GLU A 250 -8.53 -0.07 -15.43
N GLY A 251 -8.74 1.18 -15.86
CA GLY A 251 -8.88 2.33 -14.98
C GLY A 251 -7.58 2.86 -14.35
N LEU A 252 -6.43 2.28 -14.66
CA LEU A 252 -5.16 2.66 -14.03
C LEU A 252 -4.66 4.05 -14.47
N VAL A 253 -4.39 4.91 -13.49
CA VAL A 253 -3.59 6.13 -13.67
C VAL A 253 -2.24 5.94 -12.99
N ALA A 254 -1.17 5.77 -13.76
CA ALA A 254 0.14 5.42 -13.23
C ALA A 254 1.28 5.94 -14.11
N GLY A 255 2.47 6.07 -13.53
CA GLY A 255 3.65 6.43 -14.30
C GLY A 255 4.96 6.37 -13.54
N ARG A 256 6.04 6.48 -14.30
CA ARG A 256 7.42 6.62 -13.86
C ARG A 256 7.92 8.00 -14.20
N LEU A 257 8.34 8.76 -13.20
CA LEU A 257 8.65 10.18 -13.35
C LEU A 257 10.13 10.46 -13.10
N THR A 258 10.64 11.47 -13.78
CA THR A 258 11.97 12.04 -13.59
C THR A 258 11.85 13.47 -13.10
N GLU A 259 12.57 13.83 -12.03
CA GLU A 259 12.71 15.21 -11.54
C GLU A 259 13.91 15.88 -12.21
N ARG A 260 13.79 17.16 -12.58
CA ARG A 260 14.81 17.89 -13.38
C ARG A 260 15.26 19.19 -12.74
N SER A 261 15.49 19.18 -11.43
CA SER A 261 15.90 20.32 -10.61
C SER A 261 15.05 21.57 -10.85
N GLY A 262 13.73 21.42 -10.78
CA GLY A 262 12.75 22.49 -11.02
C GLY A 262 12.39 22.76 -12.49
N ALA A 263 12.95 22.03 -13.45
CA ALA A 263 12.45 22.02 -14.83
C ALA A 263 11.32 21.00 -15.02
N THR A 264 10.58 21.10 -16.14
CA THR A 264 9.46 20.20 -16.44
C THR A 264 9.85 18.73 -16.30
N PRO A 265 9.15 17.95 -15.46
CA PRO A 265 9.38 16.52 -15.31
C PRO A 265 9.23 15.75 -16.62
N ILE A 266 9.91 14.61 -16.71
CA ILE A 266 9.72 13.67 -17.83
C ILE A 266 8.91 12.48 -17.33
N VAL A 267 7.87 12.11 -18.08
CA VAL A 267 7.21 10.81 -17.93
C VAL A 267 8.02 9.79 -18.72
N LEU A 268 8.70 8.89 -18.02
CA LEU A 268 9.52 7.84 -18.63
C LEU A 268 8.65 6.76 -19.25
N ALA A 269 7.58 6.38 -18.54
CA ALA A 269 6.53 5.47 -18.96
C ALA A 269 5.27 5.74 -18.13
N GLY A 270 4.07 5.46 -18.64
CA GLY A 270 2.84 5.72 -17.90
C GLY A 270 1.58 5.56 -18.74
N THR A 271 0.44 5.61 -18.06
CA THR A 271 -0.88 5.74 -18.69
C THR A 271 -1.21 7.22 -18.98
N SER A 272 -2.38 7.46 -19.59
CA SER A 272 -2.98 8.80 -19.64
C SER A 272 -3.78 9.10 -18.36
N GLY A 273 -4.32 10.31 -18.23
CA GLY A 273 -5.20 10.67 -17.10
C GLY A 273 -4.51 11.43 -15.97
N PHE A 274 -3.27 11.90 -16.20
CA PHE A 274 -2.58 12.76 -15.27
C PHE A 274 -1.67 13.77 -15.98
N THR A 275 -1.25 14.79 -15.23
CA THR A 275 -0.18 15.71 -15.61
C THR A 275 0.86 15.81 -14.51
N ALA A 276 2.12 16.08 -14.89
CA ALA A 276 3.22 16.33 -13.96
C ALA A 276 3.85 17.70 -14.25
N SER A 277 3.98 18.55 -13.23
CA SER A 277 4.59 19.88 -13.32
C SER A 277 5.65 20.09 -12.24
N PRO A 278 6.68 20.93 -12.48
CA PRO A 278 7.69 21.19 -11.47
C PRO A 278 7.17 22.16 -10.42
N GLU A 279 7.51 21.92 -9.15
CA GLU A 279 7.24 22.84 -8.03
C GLU A 279 8.54 23.32 -7.33
N GLY A 280 9.67 23.06 -7.99
CA GLY A 280 11.01 23.40 -7.51
C GLY A 280 11.93 22.16 -7.50
N PRO A 281 13.23 22.35 -7.18
CA PRO A 281 14.15 21.23 -7.03
C PRO A 281 13.63 20.20 -6.01
N GLY A 282 13.59 18.94 -6.42
CA GLY A 282 13.13 17.83 -5.59
C GLY A 282 11.61 17.76 -5.38
N ARG A 283 10.83 18.52 -6.16
CA ARG A 283 9.37 18.56 -6.04
C ARG A 283 8.65 18.51 -7.39
N ILE A 284 7.69 17.59 -7.48
CA ILE A 284 6.79 17.46 -8.61
C ILE A 284 5.36 17.54 -8.11
N LEU A 285 4.50 18.25 -8.85
CA LEU A 285 3.06 18.18 -8.67
C LEU A 285 2.45 17.24 -9.70
N ILE A 286 1.74 16.22 -9.21
CA ILE A 286 0.93 15.31 -10.02
C ILE A 286 -0.54 15.70 -9.88
N ARG A 287 -1.21 16.00 -11.00
CA ARG A 287 -2.66 16.15 -11.03
C ARG A 287 -3.29 14.97 -11.75
N ILE A 288 -4.30 14.37 -11.15
CA ILE A 288 -5.10 13.31 -11.76
C ILE A 288 -6.35 13.94 -12.37
N ASP A 289 -6.68 13.59 -13.60
CA ASP A 289 -7.81 14.18 -14.31
C ASP A 289 -9.13 13.89 -13.59
N GLY A 290 -9.89 14.94 -13.26
CA GLY A 290 -11.20 14.81 -12.61
C GLY A 290 -11.16 14.53 -11.10
N VAL A 291 -9.98 14.59 -10.48
CA VAL A 291 -9.81 14.47 -9.02
C VAL A 291 -9.67 15.86 -8.42
N GLU A 292 -10.53 16.17 -7.46
CA GLU A 292 -10.63 17.47 -6.79
C GLU A 292 -10.35 17.37 -5.28
N SER A 293 -10.24 16.16 -4.73
CA SER A 293 -9.77 15.91 -3.36
C SER A 293 -9.01 14.58 -3.23
N ASP A 294 -8.19 14.48 -2.19
CA ASP A 294 -7.47 13.26 -1.82
C ASP A 294 -8.39 12.14 -1.32
N HIS A 295 -9.59 12.45 -0.83
CA HIS A 295 -10.57 11.44 -0.40
C HIS A 295 -11.15 10.61 -1.56
N GLN A 296 -10.87 10.95 -2.82
CA GLN A 296 -11.37 10.22 -3.99
C GLN A 296 -10.49 9.03 -4.40
N GLY A 297 -9.28 8.89 -3.84
CA GLY A 297 -8.36 7.82 -4.24
C GLY A 297 -7.13 7.73 -3.36
N VAL A 298 -6.40 6.63 -3.49
CA VAL A 298 -5.08 6.46 -2.89
C VAL A 298 -4.01 6.72 -3.94
N LEU A 299 -3.05 7.59 -3.64
CA LEU A 299 -1.83 7.72 -4.43
C LEU A 299 -0.72 6.92 -3.76
N LEU A 300 -0.34 5.81 -4.39
CA LEU A 300 0.84 5.05 -4.02
C LEU A 300 2.04 5.63 -4.75
N VAL A 301 3.11 5.90 -4.01
CA VAL A 301 4.41 6.29 -4.55
C VAL A 301 5.49 5.39 -3.98
N SER A 302 6.43 4.96 -4.82
CA SER A 302 7.66 4.30 -4.38
C SER A 302 8.86 5.00 -5.02
N PRO A 303 9.95 5.20 -4.28
CA PRO A 303 11.14 5.82 -4.84
C PRO A 303 11.75 4.94 -5.93
N GLU A 304 12.17 5.58 -7.02
CA GLU A 304 13.12 4.95 -7.93
C GLU A 304 14.53 5.12 -7.36
N GLY A 305 15.41 4.16 -7.60
CA GLY A 305 16.71 4.14 -6.93
C GLY A 305 17.84 3.47 -7.69
N GLY A 306 18.96 3.32 -6.99
CA GLY A 306 20.13 2.58 -7.46
C GLY A 306 20.95 3.30 -8.53
N VAL A 307 20.80 4.62 -8.68
CA VAL A 307 21.74 5.47 -9.44
C VAL A 307 22.34 6.55 -8.52
N SER A 308 22.89 7.65 -9.05
CA SER A 308 23.86 8.44 -8.28
C SER A 308 23.23 9.31 -7.19
N ARG A 309 22.13 10.02 -7.50
CA ARG A 309 21.49 10.97 -6.60
C ARG A 309 20.28 10.38 -5.91
N ASN A 310 19.62 9.38 -6.50
CA ASN A 310 18.44 8.73 -5.91
C ASN A 310 18.76 7.42 -5.16
N ALA A 311 20.03 7.15 -4.81
CA ALA A 311 20.44 5.88 -4.21
C ALA A 311 19.75 5.60 -2.86
N ASP A 312 19.40 6.66 -2.15
CA ASP A 312 18.92 6.66 -0.78
C ASP A 312 17.76 7.62 -0.54
N ASN A 313 17.17 8.22 -1.58
CA ASN A 313 16.11 9.18 -1.34
C ASN A 313 14.84 8.52 -0.83
N VAL A 314 14.22 9.18 0.15
CA VAL A 314 12.83 8.92 0.53
C VAL A 314 11.93 9.72 -0.38
N VAL A 315 10.86 9.10 -0.88
CA VAL A 315 9.82 9.79 -1.64
C VAL A 315 8.52 9.78 -0.85
N VAL A 316 7.95 10.97 -0.65
CA VAL A 316 6.66 11.16 0.01
C VAL A 316 5.69 11.87 -0.92
N ALA A 317 4.40 11.64 -0.73
CA ALA A 317 3.35 12.35 -1.45
C ALA A 317 2.34 12.94 -0.47
N SER A 318 1.82 14.11 -0.79
CA SER A 318 0.73 14.73 -0.02
C SER A 318 -0.16 15.54 -0.93
N TRP A 319 -1.45 15.60 -0.63
CA TRP A 319 -2.37 16.44 -1.37
C TRP A 319 -2.21 17.91 -0.99
N ASP A 320 -2.29 18.79 -1.99
CA ASP A 320 -2.30 20.23 -1.82
C ASP A 320 -3.60 20.82 -2.38
N ASP A 321 -4.46 21.30 -1.49
CA ASP A 321 -5.76 21.88 -1.85
C ASP A 321 -5.66 23.13 -2.72
N ALA A 322 -4.60 23.93 -2.55
CA ALA A 322 -4.44 25.17 -3.33
C ALA A 322 -4.03 24.85 -4.77
N LEU A 323 -3.31 23.75 -4.96
CA LEU A 323 -2.85 23.28 -6.26
C LEU A 323 -3.81 22.24 -6.88
N ALA A 324 -4.73 21.68 -6.12
CA ALA A 324 -5.62 20.59 -6.54
C ALA A 324 -4.82 19.42 -7.15
N GLY A 325 -3.87 18.89 -6.39
CA GLY A 325 -3.03 17.78 -6.82
C GLY A 325 -2.09 17.28 -5.73
N TYR A 326 -1.36 16.21 -6.04
CA TYR A 326 -0.40 15.60 -5.14
C TYR A 326 0.99 16.20 -5.33
N LEU A 327 1.50 16.87 -4.30
CA LEU A 327 2.91 17.23 -4.19
C LEU A 327 3.71 15.98 -3.81
N VAL A 328 4.61 15.58 -4.70
CA VAL A 328 5.57 14.51 -4.50
C VAL A 328 6.93 15.14 -4.24
N GLU A 329 7.57 14.76 -3.15
CA GLU A 329 8.88 15.26 -2.71
C GLU A 329 9.89 14.12 -2.68
N THR A 330 11.14 14.41 -3.06
CA THR A 330 12.28 13.49 -2.90
C THR A 330 13.30 14.11 -1.96
N LEU A 331 13.68 13.35 -0.93
CA LEU A 331 14.40 13.83 0.25
C LEU A 331 15.67 12.99 0.41
N ASP A 332 16.81 13.68 0.55
CA ASP A 332 18.15 13.06 0.64
C ASP A 332 18.48 12.63 2.07
N ILE A 333 18.94 11.39 2.27
CA ILE A 333 19.41 10.93 3.57
C ILE A 333 20.88 11.36 3.78
N PRO A 334 21.30 11.77 4.98
CA PRO A 334 20.53 11.83 6.23
C PRO A 334 19.98 13.22 6.53
N SER A 335 20.15 14.23 5.68
CA SER A 335 19.69 15.59 6.03
C SER A 335 18.17 15.74 5.94
N MET A 336 17.51 14.87 5.17
CA MET A 336 16.11 14.94 4.79
C MET A 336 15.75 16.28 4.14
N ASP A 337 16.72 16.90 3.47
CA ASP A 337 16.48 18.08 2.63
C ASP A 337 15.97 17.62 1.26
N LEU A 338 15.18 18.50 0.61
CA LEU A 338 14.79 18.28 -0.78
C LEU A 338 16.01 18.19 -1.68
N GLN A 339 15.98 17.23 -2.60
CA GLN A 339 17.09 17.00 -3.50
C GLN A 339 16.63 17.05 -4.96
N GLY A 340 17.19 17.97 -5.74
CA GLY A 340 17.01 17.90 -7.20
C GLY A 340 17.77 16.69 -7.75
N LEU A 341 17.15 15.92 -8.65
CA LEU A 341 17.71 14.69 -9.20
C LEU A 341 18.40 14.88 -10.55
N GLU A 342 18.42 16.11 -11.10
CA GLU A 342 19.12 16.45 -12.34
C GLU A 342 18.76 15.59 -13.57
N GLY A 343 17.57 14.97 -13.58
CA GLY A 343 17.13 14.09 -14.65
C GLY A 343 17.23 12.59 -14.35
N GLU A 344 17.61 12.21 -13.13
CA GLU A 344 17.46 10.83 -12.68
C GLU A 344 15.98 10.48 -12.35
N PRO A 345 15.57 9.22 -12.49
CA PRO A 345 14.24 8.77 -12.08
C PRO A 345 13.95 9.13 -10.61
N MET A 346 12.77 9.67 -10.34
CA MET A 346 12.32 10.06 -9.00
C MET A 346 11.46 8.98 -8.37
N CYS A 347 10.40 8.58 -9.04
CA CYS A 347 9.41 7.67 -8.47
C CYS A 347 8.64 6.90 -9.54
N SER A 348 8.12 5.75 -9.12
CA SER A 348 6.96 5.09 -9.71
C SER A 348 5.73 5.46 -8.88
N PHE A 349 4.59 5.69 -9.54
CA PHE A 349 3.32 5.95 -8.85
C PHE A 349 2.15 5.21 -9.49
N ALA A 350 1.13 4.96 -8.69
CA ALA A 350 -0.21 4.59 -9.15
C ALA A 350 -1.27 5.31 -8.31
N TRP A 351 -2.23 5.93 -8.98
CA TRP A 351 -3.45 6.43 -8.36
C TRP A 351 -4.56 5.41 -8.56
N ILE A 352 -5.17 5.00 -7.45
CA ILE A 352 -6.22 3.98 -7.41
C ILE A 352 -7.47 4.65 -6.84
N PRO A 353 -8.58 4.71 -7.61
CA PRO A 353 -9.79 5.33 -7.11
C PRO A 353 -10.29 4.58 -5.90
N ILE A 354 -10.64 5.33 -4.85
CA ILE A 354 -11.47 4.77 -3.79
C ILE A 354 -12.83 4.63 -4.44
N THR A 355 -13.20 3.39 -4.75
CA THR A 355 -14.57 3.06 -5.08
C THR A 355 -15.22 2.82 -3.72
N PRO A 356 -15.98 3.78 -3.15
CA PRO A 356 -16.79 3.45 -1.99
C PRO A 356 -17.66 2.31 -2.49
N GLY A 357 -17.51 1.11 -1.90
CA GLY A 357 -18.29 -0.02 -2.41
C GLY A 357 -19.74 0.43 -2.39
N GLU A 358 -20.52 0.04 -3.43
CA GLU A 358 -21.89 0.48 -3.59
C GLU A 358 -22.49 0.59 -2.20
N GLY A 359 -22.82 1.81 -1.76
CA GLY A 359 -23.50 1.97 -0.49
C GLY A 359 -24.60 0.91 -0.50
N PHE A 360 -24.77 0.20 0.61
CA PHE A 360 -25.81 -0.84 0.69
C PHE A 360 -27.20 -0.18 0.59
N ASP A 361 -27.53 0.35 -0.57
CA ASP A 361 -28.86 0.66 -1.01
C ASP A 361 -29.43 -0.68 -1.40
N ALA A 362 -30.03 -1.34 -0.40
CA ALA A 362 -30.88 -2.49 -0.67
C ALA A 362 -31.84 -2.08 -1.80
N ARG A 363 -31.75 -2.77 -2.94
CA ARG A 363 -32.63 -2.49 -4.07
C ARG A 363 -34.08 -2.60 -3.56
N PRO A 364 -35.00 -1.70 -3.97
CA PRO A 364 -36.39 -1.83 -3.57
C PRO A 364 -36.92 -3.24 -3.85
N GLY A 365 -37.29 -3.98 -2.80
CA GLY A 365 -37.78 -5.36 -2.90
C GLY A 365 -36.74 -6.48 -2.74
N THR A 366 -35.47 -6.17 -2.41
CA THR A 366 -34.48 -7.20 -2.01
C THR A 366 -34.38 -7.31 -0.49
N SER A 367 -34.07 -8.51 0.01
CA SER A 367 -33.72 -8.73 1.42
C SER A 367 -32.21 -8.82 1.57
N THR A 368 -31.64 -8.02 2.47
CA THR A 368 -30.23 -8.11 2.85
C THR A 368 -30.09 -9.15 3.95
N VAL A 369 -29.19 -10.12 3.77
CA VAL A 369 -28.82 -11.07 4.83
C VAL A 369 -27.56 -10.54 5.49
N VAL A 370 -27.67 -10.12 6.75
CA VAL A 370 -26.51 -9.82 7.58
C VAL A 370 -26.08 -11.12 8.25
N ALA A 371 -24.96 -11.70 7.79
CA ALA A 371 -24.32 -12.80 8.51
C ALA A 371 -23.46 -12.19 9.62
N LEU A 372 -23.85 -12.39 10.88
CA LEU A 372 -22.99 -12.07 12.01
C LEU A 372 -21.83 -13.07 12.05
N PRO A 373 -20.60 -12.63 12.38
CA PRO A 373 -19.49 -13.57 12.56
C PRO A 373 -19.80 -14.56 13.69
N ASP A 374 -19.07 -15.68 13.72
CA ASP A 374 -19.30 -16.81 14.63
C ASP A 374 -19.61 -16.35 16.06
N THR A 375 -20.90 -16.41 16.40
CA THR A 375 -21.43 -15.89 17.64
C THR A 375 -20.92 -16.67 18.85
N GLN A 376 -20.43 -17.90 18.64
CA GLN A 376 -19.83 -18.70 19.72
C GLN A 376 -18.47 -18.14 20.13
N LEU A 377 -17.61 -17.77 19.18
CA LEU A 377 -16.27 -17.22 19.47
C LEU A 377 -16.38 -15.85 20.12
N TYR A 378 -17.25 -14.98 19.60
CA TYR A 378 -17.44 -13.62 20.12
C TYR A 378 -18.12 -13.63 21.50
N ALA A 379 -19.19 -14.41 21.70
CA ALA A 379 -19.85 -14.47 23.00
C ALA A 379 -18.98 -15.07 24.11
N GLN A 380 -17.97 -15.90 23.76
CA GLN A 380 -17.07 -16.53 24.73
C GLN A 380 -15.84 -15.68 25.05
N ASN A 381 -15.26 -15.03 24.04
CA ASN A 381 -13.97 -14.34 24.17
C ASN A 381 -14.09 -12.81 24.23
N ILE A 382 -15.16 -12.22 23.65
CA ILE A 382 -15.36 -10.76 23.57
C ILE A 382 -16.85 -10.39 23.78
N PRO A 383 -17.42 -10.68 24.97
CA PRO A 383 -18.86 -10.54 25.21
C PRO A 383 -19.37 -9.10 25.05
N GLU A 384 -18.54 -8.09 25.32
CA GLU A 384 -18.93 -6.68 25.18
C GLU A 384 -19.21 -6.29 23.72
N SER A 385 -18.40 -6.78 22.78
CA SER A 385 -18.62 -6.56 21.34
C SER A 385 -19.86 -7.30 20.85
N PHE A 386 -20.09 -8.51 21.36
CA PHE A 386 -21.30 -9.28 21.06
C PHE A 386 -22.57 -8.58 21.55
N ASP A 387 -22.57 -8.09 22.79
CA ASP A 387 -23.70 -7.37 23.39
C ASP A 387 -23.95 -6.02 22.68
N ALA A 388 -22.89 -5.30 22.31
CA ALA A 388 -23.02 -4.05 21.55
C ALA A 388 -23.61 -4.30 20.15
N GLN A 389 -23.15 -5.34 19.45
CA GLN A 389 -23.68 -5.71 18.13
C GLN A 389 -25.14 -6.14 18.20
N THR A 390 -25.48 -7.05 19.11
CA THR A 390 -26.85 -7.54 19.28
C THR A 390 -27.79 -6.44 19.78
N GLY A 391 -27.31 -5.58 20.67
CA GLY A 391 -28.03 -4.39 21.14
C GLY A 391 -28.31 -3.40 20.01
N TRP A 392 -27.32 -3.14 19.14
CA TRP A 392 -27.51 -2.30 17.96
C TRP A 392 -28.55 -2.88 17.00
N VAL A 393 -28.43 -4.17 16.65
CA VAL A 393 -29.39 -4.87 15.76
C VAL A 393 -30.81 -4.77 16.33
N ALA A 394 -30.98 -4.98 17.64
CA ALA A 394 -32.27 -4.85 18.31
C ALA A 394 -32.81 -3.41 18.26
N SER A 395 -31.96 -2.40 18.47
CA SER A 395 -32.37 -1.00 18.45
C SER A 395 -32.71 -0.47 17.05
N GLU A 396 -32.12 -1.06 16.01
CA GLU A 396 -32.29 -0.64 14.62
C GLU A 396 -33.30 -1.48 13.84
N THR A 397 -33.92 -2.49 14.48
CA THR A 397 -34.78 -3.48 13.81
C THR A 397 -35.89 -2.82 12.98
N ASP A 398 -36.62 -1.89 13.58
CA ASP A 398 -37.72 -1.20 12.90
C ASP A 398 -37.23 -0.15 11.91
N ALA A 399 -36.14 0.56 12.24
CA ALA A 399 -35.58 1.63 11.42
C ALA A 399 -34.95 1.11 10.12
N ARG A 400 -34.49 -0.14 10.11
CA ARG A 400 -33.73 -0.77 9.01
C ARG A 400 -34.45 -1.98 8.39
N ASP A 401 -35.70 -2.30 8.78
CA ASP A 401 -36.45 -3.50 8.39
C ASP A 401 -35.64 -4.80 8.55
N ILE A 402 -34.93 -4.92 9.68
CA ILE A 402 -34.16 -6.13 9.99
C ILE A 402 -35.15 -7.21 10.40
N ARG A 403 -35.04 -8.39 9.77
CA ARG A 403 -35.83 -9.57 10.14
C ARG A 403 -34.91 -10.61 10.75
N MET A 404 -35.09 -10.84 12.04
CA MET A 404 -34.36 -11.86 12.82
C MET A 404 -34.97 -13.25 12.65
#